data_AF-A0A0B8TB57-F1
#
_entry.id   AF-A0A0B8TB57-F1
#
_cell.length_a   1.000
_cell.length_b   1.000
_cell.length_c   1.000
_cell.angle_alpha   90.00
_cell.angle_beta   90.00
_cell.angle_gamma   90.00
#
_symmetry.space_group_name_H-M   'P 1'
#
loop_
_entity.id
_entity.type
_entity.pdbx_description
1 polymer ?
#
loop_
_entity_poly.entity_id
_entity_poly.type
_entity_poly.pdbx_seq_one_letter_code
_entity_poly.pdbx_strand_id
1 'polypeptide(L)' 'MTTIERQIEDEQKILQGLSKAYEKLIEFKKQKNSELIVIRNKKIVCIKP' A
#
# COMPACT_ATOMS: atom_id res chain seq x y z
N MET A 1 13.69 -11.33 23.71
CA MET A 1 12.53 -10.64 23.13
C MET A 1 11.30 -10.92 23.96
N THR A 2 10.67 -9.88 24.48
CA THR A 2 9.34 -9.92 25.07
C THR A 2 8.29 -10.19 23.98
N THR A 3 7.06 -10.51 24.38
CA THR A 3 5.95 -10.69 23.42
C THR A 3 5.61 -9.39 22.69
N ILE A 4 5.80 -8.24 23.34
CA ILE A 4 5.54 -6.90 22.78
C ILE A 4 6.55 -6.56 21.67
N GLU A 5 7.84 -6.83 21.91
CA GLU A 5 8.89 -6.55 20.90
C GLU A 5 8.68 -7.33 19.60
N ARG A 6 8.21 -8.59 19.69
CA ARG A 6 7.86 -9.40 18.52
C ARG A 6 6.66 -8.85 17.76
N GLN A 7 5.62 -8.39 18.48
CA GLN A 7 4.44 -7.78 17.86
C GLN A 7 4.81 -6.51 17.09
N ILE A 8 5.70 -5.67 17.65
CA ILE A 8 6.19 -4.47 16.98
C ILE A 8 6.99 -4.83 15.72
N GLU A 9 7.86 -5.84 15.81
CA GLU A 9 8.65 -6.30 14.65
C GLU A 9 7.76 -6.84 13.53
N ASP A 10 6.75 -7.63 13.87
CA ASP A 10 5.80 -8.18 12.89
C ASP A 10 4.94 -7.08 12.27
N GLU A 11 4.46 -6.11 13.06
CA GLU A 11 3.74 -4.94 12.57
C GLU A 11 4.58 -4.16 11.55
N GLN A 12 5.86 -3.93 11.85
CA GLN A 12 6.77 -3.24 10.93
C GLN A 12 6.98 -4.01 9.63
N LYS A 13 7.14 -5.34 9.68
CA LYS A 13 7.26 -6.19 8.49
C LYS A 13 5.99 -6.14 7.63
N ILE A 14 4.82 -6.18 8.26
CA ILE A 14 3.54 -6.10 7.57
C ILE A 14 3.40 -4.73 6.89
N LEU A 15 3.68 -3.63 7.60
CA LEU A 15 3.66 -2.27 7.04
C LEU A 15 4.60 -2.12 5.84
N GLN A 16 5.83 -2.64 5.94
CA GLN A 16 6.78 -2.63 4.83
C GLN A 16 6.29 -3.45 3.63
N GLY A 17 5.70 -4.62 3.88
CA GLY A 17 5.12 -5.47 2.84
C GLY A 17 3.97 -4.77 2.11
N LEU A 18 3.06 -4.14 2.85
CA LEU A 18 1.93 -3.39 2.31
C LEU A 18 2.41 -2.16 1.50
N SER A 19 3.43 -1.44 1.98
CA SER A 19 4.00 -0.30 1.26
C SER A 19 4.59 -0.73 -0.09
N LYS A 20 5.38 -1.79 -0.11
CA LYS A 20 5.96 -2.35 -1.35
C LYS A 20 4.89 -2.85 -2.32
N ALA A 21 3.83 -3.48 -1.81
CA ALA A 21 2.72 -3.92 -2.63
C ALA A 21 2.00 -2.74 -3.31
N TYR A 22 1.80 -1.65 -2.58
CA TYR A 22 1.20 -0.43 -3.10
C TYR A 22 2.06 0.25 -4.16
N GLU A 23 3.38 0.34 -3.95
CA GLU A 23 4.32 0.86 -4.96
C GLU A 23 4.26 0.07 -6.27
N LYS A 24 4.33 -1.27 -6.18
CA LYS A 24 4.22 -2.16 -7.36
C LYS A 24 2.88 -2.04 -8.05
N LEU A 25 1.79 -1.85 -7.31
CA LEU A 25 0.47 -1.61 -7.89
C LEU A 25 0.45 -0.32 -8.71
N ILE A 26 1.04 0.76 -8.19
CA ILE A 26 1.12 2.04 -8.93
C ILE A 26 1.94 1.87 -10.20
N GLU A 27 3.12 1.25 -10.13
CA GLU A 27 3.94 0.99 -11.32
C GLU A 27 3.19 0.15 -12.36
N PHE A 28 2.53 -0.94 -11.93
CA PHE A 28 1.74 -1.77 -12.82
C PHE A 28 0.63 -0.98 -13.50
N LYS A 29 -0.11 -0.15 -12.75
CA LYS A 29 -1.19 0.70 -13.28
C LYS A 29 -0.66 1.71 -14.30
N LYS A 30 0.51 2.30 -14.04
CA LYS A 30 1.23 3.20 -14.96
C LYS A 30 1.65 2.50 -16.25
N GLN A 31 2.31 1.35 -16.14
CA GLN A 31 2.73 0.55 -17.31
C GLN A 31 1.54 0.11 -18.17
N LYS A 32 0.39 -0.17 -17.55
CA LYS A 32 -0.83 -0.59 -18.26
C LYS A 32 -1.74 0.56 -18.69
N ASN A 33 -1.35 1.82 -18.46
CA ASN A 33 -2.18 3.01 -18.71
C ASN A 33 -3.62 2.85 -18.16
N SER A 34 -3.73 2.24 -16.98
CA SER A 34 -5.03 1.92 -16.36
C SER A 34 -5.27 2.77 -15.12
N GLU A 35 -6.49 3.27 -14.97
CA GLU A 35 -6.85 4.12 -13.85
C GLU A 35 -6.81 3.36 -12.51
N LEU A 36 -6.40 4.07 -11.46
CA LEU A 36 -6.40 3.60 -10.08
C LEU A 36 -7.48 4.35 -9.31
N ILE A 37 -8.54 3.66 -8.91
CA ILE A 37 -9.64 4.22 -8.13
C ILE A 37 -9.35 3.97 -6.65
N VAL A 38 -9.26 5.04 -5.86
CA VAL A 38 -9.04 4.97 -4.41
C VAL A 38 -10.03 5.83 -3.66
N ILE A 39 -10.39 5.42 -2.44
CA ILE A 39 -11.18 6.26 -1.55
C ILE A 39 -10.22 7.09 -0.70
N ARG A 40 -10.26 8.42 -0.87
CA ARG A 40 -9.50 9.36 -0.06
C ARG A 40 -10.47 10.37 0.55
N ASN A 41 -10.41 10.57 1.86
CA ASN A 41 -11.29 11.51 2.57
C ASN A 41 -12.78 11.27 2.31
N LYS A 42 -13.21 9.99 2.33
CA LYS A 42 -14.59 9.55 2.01
C LYS A 42 -15.07 9.91 0.59
N LYS A 43 -14.16 10.30 -0.31
CA LYS A 43 -14.45 10.57 -1.72
C LYS A 43 -13.73 9.56 -2.60
N ILE A 44 -14.39 9.16 -3.68
CA ILE A 44 -13.78 8.34 -4.72
C ILE A 44 -12.87 9.26 -5.55
N VAL A 45 -11.59 8.93 -5.62
CA VAL A 45 -10.58 9.66 -6.40
C VAL A 45 -10.04 8.72 -7.46
N CYS A 46 -10.10 9.15 -8.72
CA CYS A 46 -9.48 8.44 -9.83
C CYS A 46 -8.08 9.02 -10.06
N ILE A 47 -7.06 8.18 -9.91
CA ILE A 47 -5.67 8.53 -10.20
C ILE A 47 -5.38 7.99 -11.60
N LYS A 48 -5.26 8.92 -12.55
CA LYS A 48 -4.75 8.59 -13.89
C LYS A 48 -3.23 8.41 -13.81
N PRO A 49 -2.68 7.42 -14.53
CA PRO A 49 -1.24 7.17 -14.57
C PRO A 49 -0.44 8.32 -15.18
#